data_AF-A0A336MJI9-F1
#
_entry.id   AF-A0A336MJI9-F1
#
_cell.length_a   1.000
_cell.length_b   1.000
_cell.length_c   1.000
_cell.angle_alpha   90.00
_cell.angle_beta   90.00
_cell.angle_gamma   90.00
#
_symmetry.space_group_name_H-M   'P 1'
#
loop_
_entity.id
_entity.type
_entity.pdbx_description
1 polymer ?
#
loop_
_entity_poly.entity_id
_entity_poly.type
_entity_poly.pdbx_seq_one_letter_code
_entity_poly.pdbx_strand_id
1 'polypeptide(L)'
;LNFLFSYRYLNSGGCISCEGRNDASEFADIRSAMKVLCFSDQEIWEIFKLLAALIHTGNIEYKAIVVDNLDATEIPEKSYVERVAEAKFPKGTDQTMLAKLHKAHGTHRNYLKPKSDINTSFGLNHFAGVVFYDTRGFLDKNRDTFSADLLQLVSSSRNHFLKTVFADDIGMGAETRKRTPTLSAQFKKSLDALMRTLSCCQPFFIRCIKPNEVKKSALVSEIKLWIF
;
A
#
# COMPACT_ATOMS: atom_id res chain seq x y z
N LEU A 1 14.31 -11.83 -21.90
CA LEU A 1 12.88 -12.16 -21.76
C LEU A 1 12.57 -13.11 -20.60
N ASN A 2 13.38 -14.15 -20.32
CA ASN A 2 13.12 -15.07 -19.18
C ASN A 2 13.48 -14.55 -17.76
N PHE A 3 14.21 -13.44 -17.63
CA PHE A 3 14.68 -12.95 -16.31
C PHE A 3 13.57 -12.37 -15.43
N LEU A 4 12.55 -11.74 -16.02
CA LEU A 4 11.45 -11.11 -15.26
C LEU A 4 10.54 -12.15 -14.59
N PHE A 5 10.39 -13.34 -15.20
CA PHE A 5 9.63 -14.45 -14.62
C PHE A 5 10.27 -15.01 -13.34
N SER A 6 11.57 -14.81 -13.16
CA SER A 6 12.29 -15.23 -11.97
C SER A 6 11.99 -14.39 -10.74
N TYR A 7 11.22 -13.30 -10.86
CA TYR A 7 10.91 -12.41 -9.75
C TYR A 7 9.43 -12.37 -9.40
N ARG A 8 9.11 -12.80 -8.18
CA ARG A 8 7.74 -12.96 -7.70
C ARG A 8 6.93 -11.68 -7.75
N TYR A 9 7.52 -10.55 -7.33
CA TYR A 9 6.82 -9.25 -7.35
C TYR A 9 6.51 -8.74 -8.75
N LEU A 10 7.21 -9.23 -9.78
CA LEU A 10 6.97 -8.82 -11.17
C LEU A 10 6.01 -9.77 -11.90
N ASN A 11 5.97 -11.06 -11.51
CA ASN A 11 5.17 -12.07 -12.21
C ASN A 11 3.80 -12.34 -11.58
N SER A 12 3.54 -11.88 -10.34
CA SER A 12 2.31 -12.21 -9.59
C SER A 12 1.02 -11.71 -10.27
N GLY A 13 1.11 -10.69 -11.13
CA GLY A 13 -0.03 -10.16 -11.89
C GLY A 13 -0.32 -10.92 -13.20
N GLY A 14 0.49 -11.92 -13.57
CA GLY A 14 0.30 -12.71 -14.79
C GLY A 14 0.56 -11.94 -16.10
N CYS A 15 1.08 -10.71 -16.04
CA CYS A 15 1.35 -9.87 -17.19
C CYS A 15 2.66 -9.08 -16.98
N ILE A 16 3.60 -9.22 -17.91
CA ILE A 16 4.94 -8.57 -17.85
C ILE A 16 5.18 -7.61 -19.01
N SER A 17 4.21 -7.44 -19.90
CA SER A 17 4.31 -6.60 -21.09
C SER A 17 3.05 -5.77 -21.24
N CYS A 18 3.21 -4.51 -21.62
CA CYS A 18 2.09 -3.62 -21.96
C CYS A 18 2.16 -3.28 -23.44
N GLU A 19 1.05 -3.47 -24.17
CA GLU A 19 0.99 -3.13 -25.59
C GLU A 19 1.26 -1.63 -25.80
N GLY A 20 2.10 -1.31 -26.79
CA GLY A 20 2.46 0.07 -27.13
C GLY A 20 3.50 0.71 -26.22
N ARG A 21 4.08 -0.04 -25.26
CA ARG A 21 5.19 0.44 -24.43
C ARG A 21 6.52 -0.21 -24.79
N ASN A 22 7.58 0.57 -24.67
CA ASN A 22 8.95 0.11 -24.79
C ASN A 22 9.71 0.49 -23.52
N ASP A 23 9.76 -0.44 -22.57
CA ASP A 23 10.37 -0.21 -21.25
C ASP A 23 11.84 0.23 -21.34
N ALA A 24 12.58 -0.20 -22.37
CA ALA A 24 13.97 0.22 -22.56
C ALA A 24 14.08 1.69 -22.96
N SER A 25 13.18 2.16 -23.82
CA SER A 25 13.09 3.58 -24.19
C SER A 25 12.61 4.42 -23.00
N GLU A 26 11.53 3.98 -22.33
CA GLU A 26 10.99 4.68 -21.16
C GLU A 26 12.02 4.78 -20.03
N PHE A 27 12.84 3.74 -19.83
CA PHE A 27 13.93 3.76 -18.86
C PHE A 27 15.01 4.80 -19.22
N ALA A 28 15.34 4.96 -20.50
CA ALA A 28 16.28 5.99 -20.95
C ALA A 28 15.72 7.40 -20.73
N ASP A 29 14.42 7.59 -20.93
CA ASP A 29 13.73 8.86 -20.68
C ASP A 29 13.70 9.19 -19.18
N ILE A 30 13.40 8.21 -18.31
CA ILE A 30 13.44 8.37 -16.86
C ILE A 30 14.85 8.75 -16.38
N ARG A 31 15.90 8.10 -16.90
CA ARG A 31 17.29 8.45 -16.56
C ARG A 31 17.63 9.88 -16.98
N SER A 32 17.19 10.29 -18.15
CA SER A 32 17.37 11.66 -18.64
C SER A 32 16.65 12.67 -17.76
N ALA A 33 15.40 12.38 -17.36
CA ALA A 33 14.63 13.22 -16.45
C ALA A 33 15.27 13.35 -15.06
N MET A 34 15.82 12.27 -14.50
CA MET A 34 16.55 12.33 -13.23
C MET A 34 17.77 13.26 -13.31
N LYS A 35 18.45 13.32 -14.46
CA LYS A 35 19.54 14.29 -14.67
C LYS A 35 19.05 15.72 -14.73
N VAL A 36 17.91 15.97 -15.36
CA VAL A 36 17.28 17.31 -15.39
C VAL A 36 16.86 17.75 -13.98
N LEU A 37 16.44 16.82 -13.13
CA LEU A 37 16.11 17.06 -11.71
C LEU A 37 17.35 17.11 -10.80
N CYS A 38 18.55 17.19 -11.38
CA CYS A 38 19.83 17.32 -10.66
C CYS A 38 20.22 16.13 -9.77
N PHE A 39 19.75 14.91 -10.05
CA PHE A 39 20.26 13.72 -9.37
C PHE A 39 21.68 13.37 -9.84
N SER A 40 22.59 13.14 -8.90
CA SER A 40 23.95 12.65 -9.17
C SER A 40 23.94 11.22 -9.72
N ASP A 41 24.99 10.81 -10.42
CA ASP A 41 25.13 9.41 -10.87
C ASP A 41 25.12 8.43 -9.70
N GLN A 42 25.67 8.85 -8.55
CA GLN A 42 25.69 8.03 -7.35
C GLN A 42 24.28 7.82 -6.79
N GLU A 43 23.46 8.86 -6.68
CA GLU A 43 22.09 8.74 -6.18
C GLU A 43 21.23 7.87 -7.10
N ILE A 44 21.33 8.08 -8.42
CA ILE A 44 20.62 7.27 -9.41
C ILE A 44 21.00 5.78 -9.26
N TRP A 45 22.30 5.51 -9.08
CA TRP A 45 22.79 4.15 -8.89
C TRP A 45 22.28 3.54 -7.58
N GLU A 46 22.26 4.28 -6.47
CA GLU A 46 21.70 3.80 -5.20
C GLU A 46 20.19 3.53 -5.30
N ILE A 47 19.42 4.38 -5.98
CA ILE A 47 18.00 4.15 -6.25
C ILE A 47 17.80 2.82 -7.00
N PHE A 48 18.56 2.58 -8.06
CA PHE A 48 18.46 1.33 -8.82
C PHE A 48 18.90 0.10 -8.00
N LYS A 49 19.91 0.23 -7.13
CA LYS A 49 20.27 -0.84 -6.18
C LYS A 49 19.14 -1.16 -5.23
N LEU A 50 18.47 -0.15 -4.67
CA LEU A 50 17.34 -0.37 -3.77
C LEU A 50 16.17 -1.05 -4.49
N LEU A 51 15.86 -0.63 -5.72
CA LEU A 51 14.85 -1.28 -6.55
C LEU A 51 15.22 -2.75 -6.83
N ALA A 52 16.47 -3.04 -7.19
CA ALA A 52 16.93 -4.41 -7.37
C ALA A 52 16.79 -5.23 -6.07
N ALA A 53 17.20 -4.68 -4.93
CA ALA A 53 17.07 -5.34 -3.64
C ALA A 53 15.62 -5.65 -3.28
N LEU A 54 14.68 -4.72 -3.55
CA LEU A 54 13.24 -4.94 -3.33
C LEU A 54 12.71 -6.13 -4.14
N ILE A 55 13.08 -6.18 -5.43
CA ILE A 55 12.66 -7.26 -6.32
C ILE A 55 13.27 -8.61 -5.85
N HIS A 56 14.53 -8.63 -5.43
CA HIS A 56 15.17 -9.81 -4.84
C HIS A 56 14.51 -10.26 -3.54
N THR A 57 14.07 -9.31 -2.70
CA THR A 57 13.39 -9.60 -1.42
C THR A 57 12.09 -10.36 -1.65
N GLY A 58 11.37 -10.08 -2.76
CA GLY A 58 10.16 -10.82 -3.13
C GLY A 58 10.37 -12.30 -3.43
N ASN A 59 11.62 -12.72 -3.66
CA ASN A 59 11.97 -14.12 -3.93
C ASN A 59 12.38 -14.91 -2.69
N ILE A 60 12.37 -14.28 -1.50
CA ILE A 60 12.64 -14.99 -0.25
C ILE A 60 11.46 -15.95 0.01
N GLU A 61 11.75 -17.25 0.02
CA GLU A 61 10.78 -18.29 0.35
C GLU A 61 10.92 -18.70 1.81
N TYR A 62 9.81 -18.59 2.55
CA TYR A 62 9.71 -19.05 3.92
C TYR A 62 9.13 -20.45 3.93
N LYS A 63 9.88 -21.43 4.45
CA LYS A 63 9.38 -22.78 4.72
C LYS A 63 9.02 -22.87 6.19
N ALA A 64 7.74 -23.07 6.48
CA ALA A 64 7.31 -23.40 7.84
C ALA A 64 7.85 -24.80 8.17
N ILE A 65 8.72 -24.86 9.17
CA ILE A 65 9.16 -26.12 9.76
C ILE A 65 8.50 -26.25 11.13
N VAL A 66 7.87 -27.40 11.37
CA VAL A 66 7.37 -27.76 12.70
C VAL A 66 8.52 -28.44 13.43
N VAL A 67 9.06 -27.78 14.44
CA VAL A 67 10.03 -28.37 15.36
C VAL A 67 9.30 -28.56 16.68
N ASP A 68 9.25 -29.78 17.20
CA ASP A 68 8.61 -30.14 18.48
C ASP A 68 7.14 -29.70 18.62
N ASN A 69 6.33 -29.88 17.57
CA ASN A 69 4.90 -29.50 17.52
C ASN A 69 4.61 -28.02 17.76
N LEU A 70 5.62 -27.15 17.59
CA LEU A 70 5.48 -25.69 17.62
C LEU A 70 5.84 -25.13 16.24
N ASP A 71 5.07 -24.13 15.77
CA ASP A 71 5.47 -23.31 14.62
C ASP A 71 6.75 -22.55 15.01
N ALA A 72 7.90 -22.89 14.42
CA ALA A 72 9.20 -22.36 14.84
C ALA A 72 9.87 -21.47 13.78
N THR A 73 10.51 -20.40 14.25
CA THR A 73 11.63 -19.69 13.61
C THR A 73 12.62 -19.42 14.75
N GLU A 74 13.83 -19.97 14.68
CA GLU A 74 14.79 -19.86 15.79
C GLU A 74 15.30 -18.42 15.95
N ILE A 75 15.01 -17.82 17.11
CA ILE A 75 15.59 -16.55 17.56
C ILE A 75 16.34 -16.87 18.87
N PRO A 76 17.67 -16.74 18.93
CA PRO A 76 18.49 -17.21 20.05
C PRO A 76 18.32 -16.42 21.36
N GLU A 77 17.50 -15.37 21.40
CA GLU A 77 17.31 -14.53 22.59
C GLU A 77 15.81 -14.38 22.95
N LYS A 78 15.37 -15.13 23.97
CA LYS A 78 13.96 -15.20 24.41
C LYS A 78 13.42 -13.92 25.06
N SER A 79 14.28 -12.96 25.43
CA SER A 79 13.92 -11.71 26.11
C SER A 79 13.14 -10.72 25.21
N TYR A 80 13.27 -10.82 23.89
CA TYR A 80 12.59 -9.94 22.93
C TYR A 80 11.20 -10.44 22.54
N VAL A 81 10.97 -11.74 22.53
CA VAL A 81 9.71 -12.36 22.08
C VAL A 81 8.54 -12.02 23.02
N GLU A 82 8.79 -12.00 24.34
CA GLU A 82 7.78 -11.63 25.34
C GLU A 82 7.36 -10.15 25.22
N ARG A 83 8.30 -9.25 24.87
CA ARG A 83 8.01 -7.81 24.66
C ARG A 83 7.24 -7.52 23.36
N VAL A 84 7.40 -8.36 22.33
CA VAL A 84 6.68 -8.23 21.05
C VAL A 84 5.26 -8.81 21.15
N ALA A 85 5.06 -9.87 21.94
CA ALA A 85 3.75 -10.47 22.18
C ALA A 85 2.81 -9.55 22.97
N GLU A 86 3.34 -8.74 23.91
CA GLU A 86 2.54 -7.80 24.69
C GLU A 86 2.22 -6.47 23.96
N ALA A 87 2.90 -6.16 22.85
CA ALA A 87 2.75 -4.87 22.16
C ALA A 87 1.64 -4.82 21.09
N LYS A 88 0.95 -5.93 20.79
CA LYS A 88 -0.07 -6.03 19.73
C LYS A 88 -1.44 -6.48 20.24
N PHE A 89 -2.09 -5.68 21.08
CA PHE A 89 -3.55 -5.82 21.27
C PHE A 89 -4.31 -4.50 21.15
N PRO A 90 -4.94 -4.30 20.00
CA PRO A 90 -6.37 -4.03 19.96
C PRO A 90 -7.06 -5.26 19.39
N LYS A 91 -7.97 -5.88 20.16
CA LYS A 91 -8.77 -7.09 19.87
C LYS A 91 -9.68 -7.01 18.62
N GLY A 92 -9.40 -6.10 17.69
CA GLY A 92 -10.17 -5.91 16.48
C GLY A 92 -9.70 -6.86 15.37
N THR A 93 -10.60 -7.73 14.92
CA THR A 93 -10.52 -8.43 13.63
C THR A 93 -11.40 -7.72 12.60
N ASP A 94 -11.19 -7.98 11.30
CA ASP A 94 -12.03 -7.44 10.23
C ASP A 94 -13.52 -7.77 10.44
N GLN A 95 -13.83 -8.94 11.00
CA GLN A 95 -15.21 -9.33 11.34
C GLN A 95 -15.79 -8.45 12.46
N THR A 96 -15.02 -8.19 13.53
CA THR A 96 -15.48 -7.30 14.60
C THR A 96 -15.61 -5.86 14.15
N MET A 97 -14.75 -5.41 13.22
CA MET A 97 -14.85 -4.10 12.58
C MET A 97 -16.13 -4.00 11.77
N LEU A 98 -16.41 -5.00 10.93
CA LEU A 98 -17.62 -5.04 10.11
C LEU A 98 -18.90 -5.07 10.96
N ALA A 99 -18.93 -5.88 12.02
CA ALA A 99 -20.05 -5.92 12.96
C ALA A 99 -20.31 -4.56 13.61
N LYS A 100 -19.25 -3.83 13.99
CA LYS A 100 -19.36 -2.46 14.50
C LYS A 100 -19.89 -1.48 13.46
N LEU A 101 -19.45 -1.58 12.20
CA LEU A 101 -19.95 -0.76 11.10
C LEU A 101 -21.45 -1.01 10.86
N HIS A 102 -21.87 -2.27 10.78
CA HIS A 102 -23.28 -2.63 10.62
C HIS A 102 -24.14 -2.12 11.78
N LYS A 103 -23.64 -2.22 13.02
CA LYS A 103 -24.34 -1.71 14.20
C LYS A 103 -24.45 -0.18 14.20
N ALA A 104 -23.38 0.52 13.84
CA ALA A 104 -23.32 1.98 13.90
C ALA A 104 -24.07 2.65 12.74
N HIS A 105 -24.01 2.07 11.53
CA HIS A 105 -24.47 2.72 10.31
C HIS A 105 -25.57 1.94 9.57
N GLY A 106 -26.04 0.81 10.10
CA GLY A 106 -27.04 -0.04 9.43
C GLY A 106 -28.35 0.65 9.07
N THR A 107 -28.70 1.75 9.74
CA THR A 107 -29.90 2.56 9.47
C THR A 107 -29.64 3.78 8.58
N HIS A 108 -28.38 4.07 8.24
CA HIS A 108 -28.02 5.26 7.48
C HIS A 108 -28.35 5.07 5.99
N ARG A 109 -29.00 6.08 5.37
CA ARG A 109 -29.46 6.01 3.97
C ARG A 109 -28.37 5.70 2.94
N ASN A 110 -27.12 6.09 3.22
CA ASN A 110 -25.98 5.85 2.32
C ASN A 110 -25.17 4.61 2.70
N TYR A 111 -25.59 3.84 3.70
CA TYR A 111 -24.92 2.62 4.13
C TYR A 111 -25.80 1.42 3.76
N LEU A 112 -25.18 0.40 3.16
CA LEU A 112 -25.88 -0.78 2.67
C LEU A 112 -25.30 -2.02 3.34
N LYS A 113 -26.12 -2.68 4.16
CA LYS A 113 -25.80 -4.00 4.71
C LYS A 113 -26.16 -5.08 3.68
N PRO A 114 -25.26 -5.99 3.29
CA PRO A 114 -25.62 -7.15 2.48
C PRO A 114 -26.70 -8.01 3.14
N LYS A 115 -27.53 -8.68 2.33
CA LYS A 115 -28.64 -9.52 2.82
C LYS A 115 -28.17 -10.79 3.57
N SER A 116 -26.96 -11.26 3.30
CA SER A 116 -26.39 -12.45 3.93
C SER A 116 -25.30 -12.06 4.93
N ASP A 117 -25.39 -12.58 6.15
CA ASP A 117 -24.39 -12.34 7.21
C ASP A 117 -23.06 -13.10 6.96
N ILE A 118 -23.01 -14.01 5.98
CA ILE A 118 -21.76 -14.66 5.54
C ILE A 118 -20.90 -13.67 4.74
N ASN A 119 -21.51 -12.64 4.16
CA ASN A 119 -20.82 -11.69 3.31
C ASN A 119 -19.95 -10.74 4.15
N THR A 120 -18.63 -10.80 3.98
CA THR A 120 -17.66 -9.95 4.65
C THR A 120 -17.49 -8.60 3.94
N SER A 121 -18.58 -7.97 3.53
CA SER A 121 -18.55 -6.67 2.84
C SER A 121 -19.56 -5.69 3.41
N PHE A 122 -19.35 -4.41 3.13
CA PHE A 122 -20.33 -3.36 3.36
C PHE A 122 -20.45 -2.49 2.10
N GLY A 123 -21.65 -1.99 1.84
CA GLY A 123 -21.91 -1.12 0.69
C GLY A 123 -22.04 0.35 1.11
N LEU A 124 -21.63 1.24 0.22
CA LEU A 124 -21.85 2.67 0.34
C LEU A 124 -22.52 3.20 -0.92
N ASN A 125 -23.44 4.14 -0.74
CA ASN A 125 -24.04 4.90 -1.84
C ASN A 125 -23.19 6.13 -2.13
N HIS A 126 -22.33 6.05 -3.14
CA HIS A 126 -21.52 7.17 -3.62
C HIS A 126 -22.28 7.98 -4.68
N PHE A 127 -21.80 9.19 -4.98
CA PHE A 127 -22.40 10.06 -6.00
C PHE A 127 -22.57 9.37 -7.37
N ALA A 128 -21.60 8.53 -7.77
CA ALA A 128 -21.64 7.82 -9.04
C ALA A 128 -22.14 6.36 -8.94
N GLY A 129 -22.77 5.99 -7.81
CA GLY A 129 -23.42 4.69 -7.64
C GLY A 129 -23.03 3.93 -6.37
N VAL A 130 -23.57 2.72 -6.26
CA VAL A 130 -23.35 1.83 -5.13
C VAL A 130 -22.05 1.04 -5.31
N VAL A 131 -21.21 1.02 -4.28
CA VAL A 131 -19.97 0.22 -4.25
C VAL A 131 -19.95 -0.63 -3.00
N PHE A 132 -19.62 -1.92 -3.16
CA PHE A 132 -19.38 -2.84 -2.05
C PHE A 132 -17.88 -3.02 -1.81
N TYR A 133 -17.48 -2.88 -0.55
CA TYR A 133 -16.11 -3.01 -0.09
C TYR A 133 -15.94 -4.29 0.71
N ASP A 134 -15.00 -5.13 0.28
CA ASP A 134 -14.58 -6.33 1.02
C ASP A 134 -13.71 -5.94 2.22
N THR A 135 -14.01 -6.49 3.40
CA THR A 135 -13.29 -6.15 4.64
C THR A 135 -12.03 -6.96 4.87
N ARG A 136 -11.67 -7.93 4.02
CA ARG A 136 -10.48 -8.77 4.22
C ARG A 136 -9.19 -7.94 4.16
N GLY A 137 -8.43 -8.00 5.26
CA GLY A 137 -7.17 -7.28 5.43
C GLY A 137 -7.33 -5.77 5.63
N PHE A 138 -8.55 -5.28 5.90
CA PHE A 138 -8.82 -3.85 6.02
C PHE A 138 -8.10 -3.24 7.23
N LEU A 139 -8.12 -3.93 8.38
CA LEU A 139 -7.42 -3.46 9.58
C LEU A 139 -5.91 -3.49 9.41
N ASP A 140 -5.36 -4.54 8.81
CA ASP A 140 -3.90 -4.66 8.63
C ASP A 140 -3.37 -3.62 7.65
N LYS A 141 -4.06 -3.38 6.53
CA LYS A 141 -3.75 -2.28 5.61
C LYS A 141 -3.83 -0.91 6.31
N ASN A 142 -4.80 -0.72 7.19
CA ASN A 142 -4.99 0.57 7.87
C ASN A 142 -4.00 0.81 9.02
N ARG A 143 -3.50 -0.26 9.66
CA ARG A 143 -2.49 -0.16 10.72
C ARG A 143 -1.15 0.35 10.22
N ASP A 144 -0.82 0.07 8.96
CA ASP A 144 0.39 0.54 8.29
C ASP A 144 1.67 0.34 9.13
N THR A 145 1.75 -0.82 9.80
CA THR A 145 2.77 -1.06 10.80
C THR A 145 4.04 -1.58 10.15
N PHE A 146 5.13 -0.85 10.34
CA PHE A 146 6.47 -1.31 9.97
C PHE A 146 7.19 -1.92 11.19
N SER A 147 7.83 -3.08 11.00
CA SER A 147 8.44 -3.83 12.10
C SER A 147 9.64 -3.09 12.69
N ALA A 148 9.73 -3.03 14.02
CA ALA A 148 10.87 -2.43 14.71
C ALA A 148 12.18 -3.17 14.42
N ASP A 149 12.13 -4.50 14.28
CA ASP A 149 13.30 -5.33 13.98
C ASP A 149 13.83 -5.03 12.57
N LEU A 150 12.93 -4.80 11.61
CA LEU A 150 13.30 -4.40 10.26
C LEU A 150 13.91 -2.98 10.25
N LEU A 151 13.42 -2.06 11.07
CA LEU A 151 14.06 -0.75 11.23
C LEU A 151 15.45 -0.84 11.84
N GLN A 152 15.65 -1.73 12.82
CA GLN A 152 16.96 -1.98 13.39
C GLN A 152 17.92 -2.59 12.36
N LEU A 153 17.42 -3.49 11.51
CA LEU A 153 18.18 -4.02 10.37
C LEU A 153 18.56 -2.92 9.37
N VAL A 154 17.63 -2.02 9.04
CA VAL A 154 17.92 -0.86 8.19
C VAL A 154 18.98 0.04 8.82
N SER A 155 18.88 0.29 10.13
CA SER A 155 19.81 1.12 10.90
C SER A 155 21.23 0.55 10.93
N SER A 156 21.37 -0.79 10.98
CA SER A 156 22.67 -1.47 10.94
C SER A 156 23.28 -1.59 9.53
N SER A 157 22.55 -1.19 8.50
CA SER A 157 23.01 -1.24 7.12
C SER A 157 24.23 -0.34 6.87
N ARG A 158 25.14 -0.83 6.03
CA ARG A 158 26.29 -0.06 5.52
C ARG A 158 25.88 0.94 4.43
N ASN A 159 24.67 0.80 3.85
CA ASN A 159 24.19 1.71 2.83
C ASN A 159 23.70 3.03 3.47
N HIS A 160 24.43 4.11 3.24
CA HIS A 160 24.07 5.44 3.76
C HIS A 160 22.79 5.98 3.13
N PHE A 161 22.60 5.79 1.82
CA PHE A 161 21.40 6.24 1.13
C PHE A 161 20.14 5.59 1.70
N LEU A 162 20.18 4.28 1.98
CA LEU A 162 19.09 3.57 2.65
C LEU A 162 18.77 4.17 4.03
N LYS A 163 19.79 4.47 4.85
CA LYS A 163 19.59 5.11 6.16
C LYS A 163 19.00 6.51 6.03
N THR A 164 19.38 7.27 5.00
CA THR A 164 18.80 8.59 4.70
C THR A 164 17.32 8.47 4.35
N VAL A 165 16.93 7.48 3.53
CA VAL A 165 15.52 7.24 3.17
C VAL A 165 14.65 6.95 4.40
N PHE A 166 15.20 6.26 5.40
CA PHE A 166 14.50 5.90 6.65
C PHE A 166 14.87 6.82 7.84
N ALA A 167 15.47 7.98 7.60
CA ALA A 167 16.02 8.81 8.67
C ALA A 167 14.98 9.19 9.73
N ASP A 168 13.77 9.56 9.29
CA ASP A 168 12.66 9.91 10.18
C ASP A 168 12.19 8.69 11.00
N ASP A 169 12.10 7.51 10.37
CA ASP A 169 11.66 6.28 11.03
C ASP A 169 12.66 5.74 12.06
N ILE A 170 13.95 5.93 11.78
CA ILE A 170 15.05 5.59 12.69
C ILE A 170 15.08 6.57 13.87
N GLY A 171 14.87 7.86 13.61
CA GLY A 171 14.81 8.90 14.64
C GLY A 171 13.59 8.81 15.56
N MET A 172 12.51 8.16 15.12
CA MET A 172 11.30 7.95 15.92
C MET A 172 11.53 6.93 17.05
N GLY A 173 11.50 7.40 18.30
CA GLY A 173 11.54 6.55 19.50
C GLY A 173 10.37 5.56 19.60
N ALA A 174 10.60 4.45 20.33
CA ALA A 174 9.65 3.33 20.42
C ALA A 174 8.24 3.71 20.93
N GLU A 175 8.14 4.69 21.84
CA GLU A 175 6.86 5.16 22.37
C GLU A 175 6.07 6.02 21.36
N THR A 176 6.77 6.80 20.53
CA THR A 176 6.14 7.58 19.44
C THR A 176 5.60 6.65 18.35
N ARG A 177 6.27 5.52 18.10
CA ARG A 177 5.90 4.52 17.09
C ARG A 177 4.60 3.76 17.40
N LYS A 178 4.24 3.62 18.68
CA LYS A 178 2.92 3.06 19.09
C LYS A 178 1.75 4.00 18.78
N ARG A 179 2.03 5.27 18.52
CA ARG A 179 1.05 6.33 18.25
C ARG A 179 1.04 6.78 16.79
N THR A 180 1.72 6.05 15.91
CA THR A 180 1.75 6.36 14.48
C THR A 180 0.31 6.43 13.94
N PRO A 181 -0.04 7.51 13.20
CA PRO A 181 -1.37 7.64 12.64
C PRO A 181 -1.66 6.51 11.65
N THR A 182 -2.88 5.98 11.70
CA THR A 182 -3.35 5.00 10.71
C THR A 182 -3.32 5.57 9.29
N LEU A 183 -3.26 4.70 8.28
CA LEU A 183 -3.29 5.10 6.87
C LEU A 183 -4.51 5.98 6.57
N SER A 184 -5.68 5.63 7.08
CA SER A 184 -6.90 6.42 6.92
C SER A 184 -6.79 7.81 7.56
N ALA A 185 -6.13 7.93 8.72
CA ALA A 185 -5.92 9.22 9.37
C ALA A 185 -4.94 10.10 8.58
N GLN A 186 -3.88 9.52 8.03
CA GLN A 186 -2.93 10.21 7.15
C GLN A 186 -3.63 10.69 5.88
N PHE A 187 -4.39 9.82 5.21
CA PHE A 187 -5.15 10.16 4.00
C PHE A 187 -6.17 11.26 4.27
N LYS A 188 -6.93 11.18 5.37
CA LYS A 188 -7.87 12.23 5.78
C LYS A 188 -7.17 13.56 5.99
N LYS A 189 -6.03 13.58 6.69
CA LYS A 189 -5.25 14.80 6.92
C LYS A 189 -4.80 15.44 5.60
N SER A 190 -4.33 14.63 4.65
CA SER A 190 -3.93 15.10 3.32
C SER A 190 -5.13 15.64 2.52
N LEU A 191 -6.28 14.97 2.58
CA LEU A 191 -7.51 15.44 1.92
C LEU A 191 -8.01 16.76 2.52
N ASP A 192 -8.01 16.89 3.85
CA ASP A 192 -8.41 18.12 4.55
C ASP A 192 -7.45 19.28 4.20
N ALA A 193 -6.14 19.00 4.10
CA ALA A 193 -5.17 19.98 3.66
C ALA A 193 -5.42 20.44 2.22
N LEU A 194 -5.66 19.49 1.29
CA LEU A 194 -5.99 19.78 -0.10
C LEU A 194 -7.26 20.63 -0.21
N MET A 195 -8.33 20.24 0.48
CA MET A 195 -9.61 20.96 0.43
C MET A 195 -9.49 22.38 0.98
N ARG A 196 -8.68 22.61 2.03
CA ARG A 196 -8.37 23.96 2.51
C ARG A 196 -7.65 24.79 1.44
N THR A 197 -6.63 24.24 0.79
CA THR A 197 -5.93 24.93 -0.29
C THR A 197 -6.88 25.29 -1.44
N LEU A 198 -7.72 24.34 -1.88
CA LEU A 198 -8.69 24.56 -2.95
C LEU A 198 -9.76 25.59 -2.57
N SER A 199 -10.17 25.65 -1.30
CA SER A 199 -11.17 26.61 -0.81
C SER A 199 -10.70 28.07 -0.84
N CYS A 200 -9.38 28.30 -0.88
CA CYS A 200 -8.78 29.63 -0.97
C CYS A 200 -8.52 30.07 -2.43
N CYS A 201 -8.91 29.25 -3.42
CA CYS A 201 -8.68 29.51 -4.84
C CYS A 201 -9.99 29.62 -5.61
N GLN A 202 -9.95 30.26 -6.79
CA GLN A 202 -11.06 30.23 -7.73
C GLN A 202 -11.04 28.92 -8.55
N PRO A 203 -12.09 28.08 -8.47
CA PRO A 203 -12.07 26.77 -9.11
C PRO A 203 -12.40 26.83 -10.60
N PHE A 204 -11.69 26.03 -11.39
CA PHE A 204 -12.02 25.69 -12.78
C PHE A 204 -12.25 24.18 -12.87
N PHE A 205 -13.32 23.75 -13.55
CA PHE A 205 -13.72 22.34 -13.59
C PHE A 205 -13.51 21.75 -14.98
N ILE A 206 -12.67 20.71 -15.05
CA ILE A 206 -12.49 19.87 -16.24
C ILE A 206 -13.13 18.51 -15.95
N ARG A 207 -14.06 18.06 -16.79
CA ARG A 207 -14.71 16.75 -16.67
C ARG A 207 -14.20 15.81 -17.77
N CYS A 208 -13.40 14.82 -17.38
CA CYS A 208 -12.92 13.79 -18.29
C CYS A 208 -14.00 12.72 -18.50
N ILE A 209 -14.22 12.29 -19.75
CA ILE A 209 -15.15 11.22 -20.11
C ILE A 209 -14.36 10.06 -20.71
N LYS A 210 -14.53 8.86 -20.15
CA LYS A 210 -13.99 7.62 -20.74
C LYS A 210 -14.97 7.15 -21.82
N PRO A 211 -14.58 7.16 -23.11
CA PRO A 211 -15.51 6.88 -24.20
C PRO A 211 -15.89 5.38 -24.30
N ASN A 212 -15.00 4.48 -23.85
CA ASN A 212 -15.26 3.04 -23.82
C ASN A 212 -14.31 2.29 -22.87
N GLU A 213 -14.69 1.07 -22.50
CA GLU A 213 -13.92 0.18 -21.62
C GLU A 213 -12.74 -0.52 -22.30
N VAL A 214 -12.79 -0.63 -23.63
CA VAL A 214 -11.83 -1.41 -24.43
C VAL A 214 -10.63 -0.58 -24.91
N LYS A 215 -10.52 0.68 -24.49
CA LYS A 215 -9.44 1.61 -24.83
C LYS A 215 -9.26 1.84 -26.35
N LYS A 216 -10.35 1.78 -27.14
CA LYS A 216 -10.30 1.98 -28.61
C LYS A 216 -10.67 3.40 -29.01
N SER A 217 -9.96 3.96 -30.00
CA SER A 217 -10.34 5.22 -30.62
C SER A 217 -11.62 5.07 -31.47
N ALA A 218 -12.30 6.18 -31.73
CA ALA A 218 -13.52 6.25 -32.57
C ALA A 218 -14.69 5.34 -32.14
N LEU A 219 -14.65 4.78 -30.91
CA LEU A 219 -15.72 3.98 -30.33
C LEU A 219 -16.27 4.71 -29.10
N VAL A 220 -17.57 5.00 -29.09
CA VAL A 220 -18.28 5.58 -27.94
C VAL A 220 -19.33 4.57 -27.48
N SER A 221 -19.13 4.00 -26.30
CA SER A 221 -20.13 3.17 -25.61
C SER A 221 -20.99 4.02 -24.68
N GLU A 222 -21.92 3.40 -23.96
CA GLU A 222 -22.69 4.07 -22.91
C GLU A 222 -21.76 4.74 -21.88
N ILE A 223 -21.97 6.04 -21.65
CA ILE A 223 -21.15 6.84 -20.73
C ILE A 223 -21.48 6.42 -19.30
N LYS A 224 -20.55 5.71 -18.67
CA LYS A 224 -20.61 5.42 -17.23
C LYS A 224 -19.78 6.45 -16.48
N LEU A 225 -20.39 7.12 -15.50
CA LEU A 225 -19.67 7.91 -14.51
C LEU A 225 -18.92 6.92 -13.61
N TRP A 226 -17.58 7.00 -13.61
CA TRP A 226 -16.75 6.16 -12.75
C TRP A 226 -16.59 6.79 -11.37
N ILE A 227 -16.68 5.96 -10.33
CA ILE A 227 -16.17 6.29 -9.00
C ILE A 227 -14.68 5.93 -9.02
N PHE A 228 -13.81 6.93 -8.89
CA PHE A 228 -12.40 6.72 -8.53
C PHE A 228 -12.26 6.57 -7.03
#